data_AF-A0A948BXK8-F1
#
_entry.id   AF-A0A948BXK8-F1
#
_cell.length_a   1.000
_cell.length_b   1.000
_cell.length_c   1.000
_cell.angle_alpha   90.00
_cell.angle_beta   90.00
_cell.angle_gamma   90.00
#
_symmetry.space_group_name_H-M   'P 1'
#
loop_
_entity.id
_entity.type
_entity.pdbx_description
1 polymer ?
#
loop_
_entity_poly.entity_id
_entity_poly.type
_entity_poly.pdbx_seq_one_letter_code
_entity_poly.pdbx_strand_id
1 'polypeptide(L)'
;MTKIFEALEYADLERGHARETTEISIPPLQGADHSPALYAETRPGISDAKRGDPTTSLYQSLVTLLPGRRSRIVQFQGTQKGEGTSTMVRKLAGFASMKLKKNVLLLDLNQKAPNQCSFFQVQSELPRLGTKSQTKLTRKDFARVDGTTLYVTQVSSQGLPAGIICEMSRIDPLLNRLKEEFDLVLIDSPAAISRPECLLLSPKVDGVVLVVQAQKTRWQTVEKVKDRILAQDGNILGVVLNKRRYPIPEFIYERI
;
A
#
# COMPACT_ATOMS: atom_id res chain seq x y z
N MET A 1 1.41 -33.93 -37.64
CA MET A 1 1.35 -32.49 -37.92
C MET A 1 -0.10 -32.04 -37.87
N THR A 2 -0.59 -31.07 -37.09
CA THR A 2 -0.11 -30.51 -35.82
C THR A 2 -1.34 -29.82 -35.21
N LYS A 3 -1.77 -30.17 -33.98
CA LYS A 3 -2.84 -29.46 -33.23
C LYS A 3 -2.57 -27.95 -33.02
N ILE A 4 -1.37 -27.52 -33.37
CA ILE A 4 -0.93 -26.12 -33.42
C ILE A 4 -1.57 -25.38 -34.60
N PHE A 5 -1.87 -26.05 -35.71
CA PHE A 5 -2.43 -25.42 -36.91
C PHE A 5 -3.92 -25.06 -36.70
N GLU A 6 -4.70 -25.95 -36.08
CA GLU A 6 -6.10 -25.66 -35.70
C GLU A 6 -6.20 -24.56 -34.64
N ALA A 7 -5.24 -24.49 -33.71
CA ALA A 7 -5.19 -23.44 -32.70
C ALA A 7 -4.83 -22.06 -33.30
N LEU A 8 -4.05 -22.03 -34.40
CA LEU A 8 -3.74 -20.82 -35.14
C LEU A 8 -4.95 -20.32 -35.95
N GLU A 9 -5.67 -21.21 -36.64
CA GLU A 9 -6.90 -20.84 -37.35
C GLU A 9 -7.97 -20.27 -36.40
N TYR A 10 -8.13 -20.84 -35.20
CA TYR A 10 -9.08 -20.33 -34.22
C TYR A 10 -8.69 -18.95 -33.67
N ALA A 11 -7.39 -18.68 -33.50
CA ALA A 11 -6.88 -17.38 -33.07
C ALA A 11 -7.01 -16.30 -34.16
N ASP A 12 -6.89 -16.67 -35.43
CA ASP A 12 -7.05 -15.75 -36.56
C ASP A 12 -8.53 -15.39 -36.81
N LEU A 13 -9.46 -16.31 -36.52
CA LEU A 13 -10.90 -16.04 -36.51
C LEU A 13 -11.32 -15.01 -35.44
N GLU A 14 -10.69 -15.03 -34.25
CA GLU A 14 -10.95 -14.03 -33.20
C GLU A 14 -10.30 -12.67 -33.51
N ARG A 15 -9.21 -12.64 -34.27
CA ARG A 15 -8.50 -11.40 -34.67
C ARG A 15 -9.19 -10.61 -35.78
N GLY A 16 -10.14 -11.21 -36.50
CA GLY A 16 -10.90 -10.56 -37.57
C GLY A 16 -11.73 -9.34 -37.12
N HIS A 17 -11.96 -9.16 -35.82
CA HIS A 17 -12.80 -8.08 -35.27
C HIS A 17 -12.04 -6.94 -34.57
N ALA A 18 -10.70 -6.90 -34.65
CA ALA A 18 -9.91 -5.82 -34.04
C ALA A 18 -8.70 -5.43 -34.91
N ARG A 19 -8.94 -4.64 -35.97
CA ARG A 19 -7.95 -3.76 -36.60
C ARG A 19 -8.44 -2.35 -36.30
N GLU A 20 -7.67 -1.41 -35.76
CA GLU A 20 -6.31 -1.01 -36.12
C GLU A 20 -5.50 -0.61 -34.87
N THR A 21 -4.23 -1.01 -34.79
CA THR A 21 -3.21 -0.21 -34.08
C THR A 21 -1.91 -0.25 -34.87
N THR A 22 -1.50 0.93 -35.31
CA THR A 22 -0.21 1.22 -35.95
C THR A 22 0.91 0.98 -34.93
N GLU A 23 1.90 0.16 -35.28
CA GLU A 23 3.10 -0.04 -34.46
C GLU A 23 3.93 1.25 -34.40
N ILE A 24 4.12 1.79 -33.19
CA ILE A 24 5.13 2.82 -32.91
C ILE A 24 6.35 2.13 -32.32
N SER A 25 7.47 2.19 -33.04
CA SER A 25 8.78 1.74 -32.57
C SER A 25 9.31 2.68 -31.49
N ILE A 26 9.64 2.16 -30.31
CA ILE A 26 10.27 2.92 -29.22
C ILE A 26 11.70 2.39 -29.05
N PRO A 27 12.75 3.24 -29.18
CA PRO A 27 14.13 2.82 -28.99
C PRO A 27 14.46 2.58 -27.50
N PRO A 28 15.52 1.81 -27.19
CA PRO A 28 15.84 1.44 -25.81
C PRO A 28 16.37 2.64 -25.01
N LEU A 29 15.80 2.87 -23.83
CA LEU A 29 16.26 3.86 -22.86
C LEU A 29 17.56 3.36 -22.20
N GLN A 30 18.69 3.97 -22.57
CA GLN A 30 19.95 3.86 -21.82
C GLN A 30 19.94 4.86 -20.66
N GLY A 31 20.30 4.40 -19.44
CA GLY A 31 20.78 5.27 -18.37
C GLY A 31 19.87 5.51 -17.16
N ALA A 32 19.15 4.51 -16.65
CA ALA A 32 18.48 4.63 -15.34
C ALA A 32 19.22 3.79 -14.28
N ASP A 33 19.93 4.50 -13.41
CA ASP A 33 20.58 4.00 -12.20
C ASP A 33 19.56 3.24 -11.32
N HIS A 34 19.81 1.95 -11.11
CA HIS A 34 18.84 1.00 -10.57
C HIS A 34 18.75 1.10 -9.04
N SER A 35 17.87 1.95 -8.53
CA SER A 35 17.28 1.73 -7.19
C SER A 35 16.19 0.65 -7.28
N PRO A 36 16.21 -0.42 -6.47
CA PRO A 36 15.27 -1.54 -6.62
C PRO A 36 13.87 -1.11 -6.18
N ALA A 37 12.97 -0.90 -7.14
CA ALA A 37 11.55 -0.69 -6.87
C ALA A 37 10.95 -1.94 -6.19
N LEU A 38 10.27 -1.77 -5.05
CA LEU A 38 9.52 -2.83 -4.37
C LEU A 38 8.46 -3.43 -5.32
N TYR A 39 8.54 -4.72 -5.66
CA TYR A 39 7.45 -5.45 -6.33
C TYR A 39 6.80 -6.41 -5.32
N ALA A 40 5.57 -6.13 -4.88
CA ALA A 40 4.78 -7.09 -4.10
C ALA A 40 3.53 -7.53 -4.90
N GLU A 41 3.45 -8.82 -5.22
CA GLU A 41 2.48 -9.41 -6.16
C GLU A 41 1.22 -10.00 -5.51
N THR A 42 0.15 -9.29 -5.15
CA THR A 42 -1.05 -10.03 -4.65
C THR A 42 -1.94 -10.59 -5.78
N ARG A 43 -2.03 -11.92 -5.90
CA ARG A 43 -2.96 -12.67 -6.78
C ARG A 43 -4.12 -13.31 -5.97
N PRO A 44 -5.35 -13.42 -6.51
CA PRO A 44 -6.34 -14.38 -6.05
C PRO A 44 -6.24 -15.70 -6.85
N GLY A 45 -6.01 -16.83 -6.18
CA GLY A 45 -6.26 -18.16 -6.75
C GLY A 45 -5.07 -19.06 -7.13
N ILE A 46 -3.85 -18.80 -6.65
CA ILE A 46 -2.69 -19.71 -6.82
C ILE A 46 -2.29 -20.27 -5.46
N SER A 47 -1.93 -21.55 -5.37
CA SER A 47 -1.42 -22.13 -4.12
C SER A 47 -0.09 -21.49 -3.75
N ASP A 48 -0.03 -20.89 -2.54
CA ASP A 48 1.09 -20.12 -1.99
C ASP A 48 2.40 -20.93 -1.81
N ALA A 49 2.46 -22.19 -2.23
CA ALA A 49 3.50 -23.14 -1.86
C ALA A 49 4.80 -23.03 -2.67
N LYS A 50 4.77 -22.52 -3.91
CA LYS A 50 5.96 -22.55 -4.81
C LYS A 50 6.70 -21.21 -4.98
N ARG A 51 6.14 -20.05 -4.60
CA ARG A 51 6.77 -18.74 -4.91
C ARG A 51 6.80 -17.70 -3.77
N GLY A 52 6.45 -18.11 -2.55
CA GLY A 52 6.44 -17.23 -1.38
C GLY A 52 5.23 -16.29 -1.37
N ASP A 53 4.61 -16.14 -0.20
CA ASP A 53 3.47 -15.24 -0.03
C ASP A 53 3.87 -13.78 -0.37
N PRO A 54 3.15 -13.10 -1.26
CA PRO A 54 3.42 -11.71 -1.64
C PRO A 54 3.48 -10.74 -0.45
N THR A 55 2.72 -11.04 0.60
CA THR A 55 2.71 -10.28 1.86
C THR A 55 4.03 -10.46 2.61
N THR A 56 4.58 -11.68 2.60
CA THR A 56 5.90 -11.98 3.16
C THR A 56 6.99 -11.23 2.41
N SER A 57 6.95 -11.24 1.07
CA SER A 57 7.92 -10.52 0.23
C SER A 57 7.86 -9.00 0.43
N LEU A 58 6.65 -8.44 0.54
CA LEU A 58 6.43 -7.04 0.88
C LEU A 58 7.07 -6.69 2.24
N TYR A 59 6.80 -7.49 3.27
CA TYR A 59 7.36 -7.28 4.60
C TYR A 59 8.89 -7.33 4.59
N GLN A 60 9.49 -8.34 3.95
CA GLN A 60 10.93 -8.47 3.84
C GLN A 60 11.56 -7.27 3.13
N SER A 61 10.96 -6.81 2.03
CA SER A 61 11.46 -5.65 1.30
C SER A 61 11.41 -4.37 2.15
N LEU A 62 10.33 -4.16 2.92
CA LEU A 62 10.26 -3.06 3.89
C LEU A 62 11.34 -3.14 4.97
N VAL A 63 11.65 -4.36 5.45
CA VAL A 63 12.69 -4.57 6.46
C VAL A 63 14.07 -4.25 5.90
N THR A 64 14.34 -4.67 4.67
CA THR A 64 15.62 -4.45 3.97
C THR A 64 15.85 -2.97 3.66
N LEU A 65 14.83 -2.25 3.20
CA LEU A 65 14.95 -0.83 2.87
C LEU A 65 14.96 0.10 4.09
N LEU A 66 14.57 -0.39 5.26
CA LEU A 66 14.59 0.35 6.51
C LEU A 66 15.44 -0.39 7.56
N PRO A 67 16.75 -0.60 7.33
CA PRO A 67 17.60 -1.37 8.20
C PRO A 67 17.82 -0.66 9.55
N GLY A 68 18.11 -1.42 10.60
CA GLY A 68 18.49 -0.88 11.92
C GLY A 68 17.37 -0.19 12.71
N ARG A 69 16.15 -0.08 12.17
CA ARG A 69 15.02 0.54 12.86
C ARG A 69 14.27 -0.48 13.74
N ARG A 70 14.23 -0.22 15.05
CA ARG A 70 13.44 -1.01 16.02
C ARG A 70 11.93 -0.83 15.82
N SER A 71 11.51 0.39 15.50
CA SER A 71 10.15 0.73 15.11
C SER A 71 10.13 1.43 13.76
N ARG A 72 9.13 1.14 12.93
CA ARG A 72 8.97 1.71 11.59
C ARG A 72 7.57 2.25 11.39
N ILE A 73 7.48 3.45 10.84
CA ILE A 73 6.23 4.05 10.38
C ILE A 73 6.24 4.09 8.86
N VAL A 74 5.39 3.29 8.23
CA VAL A 74 5.29 3.19 6.76
C VAL A 74 3.92 3.67 6.31
N GLN A 75 3.91 4.68 5.45
CA GLN A 75 2.70 5.18 4.82
C GLN A 75 2.42 4.42 3.52
N PHE A 76 1.20 3.95 3.36
CA PHE A 76 0.71 3.40 2.10
C PHE A 76 -0.22 4.40 1.45
N GLN A 77 0.15 4.82 0.24
CA GLN A 77 -0.50 5.91 -0.47
C GLN A 77 -1.02 5.40 -1.82
N GLY A 78 -2.34 5.34 -1.96
CA GLY A 78 -2.96 5.16 -3.27
C GLY A 78 -2.88 6.45 -4.09
N THR A 79 -2.82 6.32 -5.42
CA THR A 79 -2.97 7.43 -6.35
C THR A 79 -4.45 7.71 -6.64
N GLN A 80 -5.25 6.66 -6.81
CA GLN A 80 -6.66 6.66 -7.17
C GLN A 80 -7.50 5.78 -6.24
N LYS A 81 -8.80 6.08 -6.17
CA LYS A 81 -9.74 5.28 -5.37
C LYS A 81 -9.85 3.88 -5.96
N GLY A 82 -9.82 2.87 -5.09
CA GLY A 82 -10.05 1.48 -5.49
C GLY A 82 -8.81 0.72 -5.95
N GLU A 83 -7.61 1.27 -5.79
CA GLU A 83 -6.36 0.55 -6.11
C GLU A 83 -6.05 -0.58 -5.13
N GLY A 84 -6.73 -0.62 -3.99
CA GLY A 84 -6.63 -1.69 -2.99
C GLY A 84 -5.60 -1.44 -1.89
N THR A 85 -5.21 -0.18 -1.66
CA THR A 85 -4.33 0.26 -0.57
C THR A 85 -4.78 -0.31 0.77
N SER A 86 -6.00 0.01 1.23
CA SER A 86 -6.53 -0.47 2.51
C SER A 86 -6.50 -1.99 2.67
N THR A 87 -6.79 -2.73 1.59
CA THR A 87 -6.75 -4.20 1.59
C THR A 87 -5.32 -4.72 1.74
N MET A 88 -4.37 -4.13 1.00
CA MET A 88 -2.95 -4.50 1.07
C MET A 88 -2.38 -4.25 2.46
N VAL A 89 -2.59 -3.03 2.98
CA VAL A 89 -2.11 -2.63 4.30
C VAL A 89 -2.64 -3.56 5.37
N ARG A 90 -3.93 -3.91 5.28
CA ARG A 90 -4.57 -4.82 6.23
C ARG A 90 -3.99 -6.23 6.22
N LYS A 91 -3.75 -6.77 5.03
CA LYS A 91 -3.11 -8.09 4.87
C LYS A 91 -1.72 -8.09 5.49
N LEU A 92 -0.93 -7.06 5.21
CA LEU A 92 0.39 -6.89 5.80
C LEU A 92 0.33 -6.76 7.33
N ALA A 93 -0.62 -6.00 7.85
CA ALA A 93 -0.82 -5.81 9.28
C ALA A 93 -1.15 -7.14 9.99
N GLY A 94 -2.09 -7.91 9.42
CA GLY A 94 -2.46 -9.24 9.92
C GLY A 94 -1.31 -10.24 9.84
N PHE A 95 -0.57 -10.25 8.73
CA PHE A 95 0.62 -11.09 8.59
C PHE A 95 1.68 -10.78 9.66
N ALA A 96 2.06 -9.50 9.80
CA ALA A 96 3.09 -9.09 10.75
C ALA A 96 2.69 -9.37 12.20
N SER A 97 1.42 -9.17 12.57
CA SER A 97 0.95 -9.44 13.93
C SER A 97 0.78 -10.94 14.21
N MET A 98 0.18 -11.71 13.30
CA MET A 98 -0.18 -13.10 13.56
C MET A 98 0.99 -14.05 13.36
N LYS A 99 1.74 -13.88 12.26
CA LYS A 99 2.83 -14.78 11.85
C LYS A 99 4.16 -14.39 12.49
N LEU A 100 4.45 -13.09 12.57
CA LEU A 100 5.72 -12.58 13.10
C LEU A 100 5.63 -12.08 14.54
N LYS A 101 4.43 -12.07 15.14
CA LYS A 101 4.17 -11.61 16.52
C LYS A 101 4.65 -10.18 16.80
N LYS A 102 4.72 -9.34 15.77
CA LYS A 102 5.07 -7.93 15.91
C LYS A 102 3.95 -7.15 16.57
N ASN A 103 4.29 -6.17 17.40
CA ASN A 103 3.30 -5.22 17.88
C ASN A 103 2.99 -4.22 16.76
N VAL A 104 1.80 -4.32 16.16
CA VAL A 104 1.44 -3.57 14.94
C VAL A 104 0.32 -2.60 15.22
N LEU A 105 0.46 -1.35 14.76
CA LEU A 105 -0.63 -0.39 14.67
C LEU A 105 -1.02 -0.18 13.20
N LEU A 106 -2.32 -0.27 12.92
CA LEU A 106 -2.93 0.15 11.68
C LEU A 106 -3.70 1.46 11.89
N LEU A 107 -3.21 2.55 11.30
CA LEU A 107 -3.81 3.88 11.38
C LEU A 107 -4.57 4.20 10.10
N ASP A 108 -5.90 4.31 10.19
CA ASP A 108 -6.78 4.70 9.08
C ASP A 108 -6.89 6.23 8.98
N LEU A 109 -6.36 6.81 7.89
CA LEU A 109 -6.47 8.25 7.61
C LEU A 109 -7.71 8.60 6.76
N ASN A 110 -8.49 7.61 6.32
CA ASN A 110 -9.65 7.84 5.47
C ASN A 110 -10.88 8.25 6.30
N GLN A 111 -10.89 9.50 6.78
CA GLN A 111 -11.97 10.06 7.59
C GLN A 111 -13.35 10.02 6.93
N LYS A 112 -13.43 10.02 5.58
CA LYS A 112 -14.72 10.04 4.86
C LYS A 112 -15.37 8.67 4.79
N ALA A 113 -14.57 7.61 4.74
CA ALA A 113 -15.04 6.24 4.64
C ALA A 113 -14.07 5.29 5.36
N PRO A 114 -13.93 5.43 6.70
CA PRO A 114 -13.05 4.58 7.47
C PRO A 114 -13.57 3.15 7.41
N ASN A 115 -12.69 2.19 7.15
CA ASN A 115 -13.10 0.81 6.90
C ASN A 115 -12.26 -0.23 7.65
N GLN A 116 -11.22 0.20 8.37
CA GLN A 116 -10.34 -0.73 9.08
C GLN A 116 -11.02 -1.30 10.33
N CYS A 117 -11.58 -0.46 11.21
CA CYS A 117 -12.25 -0.92 12.43
C CYS A 117 -13.44 -1.83 12.13
N SER A 118 -14.27 -1.46 11.15
CA SER A 118 -15.43 -2.26 10.74
C SER A 118 -15.03 -3.61 10.13
N PHE A 119 -13.95 -3.65 9.33
CA PHE A 119 -13.45 -4.91 8.79
C PHE A 119 -12.99 -5.87 9.90
N PHE A 120 -12.28 -5.37 10.90
CA PHE A 120 -11.81 -6.19 12.01
C PHE A 120 -12.87 -6.44 13.09
N GLN A 121 -14.09 -5.92 12.91
CA GLN A 121 -15.19 -6.02 13.88
C GLN A 121 -14.81 -5.51 15.28
N VAL A 122 -13.88 -4.55 15.35
CA VAL A 122 -13.44 -3.96 16.60
C VAL A 122 -14.15 -2.65 16.85
N GLN A 123 -14.64 -2.49 18.08
CA GLN A 123 -15.14 -1.20 18.55
C GLN A 123 -13.98 -0.45 19.19
N SER A 124 -13.58 0.63 18.54
CA SER A 124 -12.70 1.62 19.16
C SER A 124 -13.61 2.62 19.87
N GLU A 125 -13.52 2.73 21.19
CA GLU A 125 -14.08 3.87 21.95
C GLU A 125 -13.35 5.13 21.50
N LEU A 126 -13.77 5.70 20.37
CA LEU A 126 -13.11 6.77 19.61
C LEU A 126 -11.99 7.51 20.36
N PRO A 127 -10.75 7.05 20.23
CA PRO A 127 -9.62 7.85 20.56
C PRO A 127 -9.23 8.62 19.34
N ARG A 128 -9.35 9.91 19.52
CA ARG A 128 -9.16 10.88 18.47
C ARG A 128 -7.71 11.26 18.53
N LEU A 129 -6.87 10.59 17.75
CA LEU A 129 -5.54 11.11 17.45
C LEU A 129 -5.74 12.54 16.92
N GLY A 130 -5.38 13.55 17.72
CA GLY A 130 -5.65 14.97 17.44
C GLY A 130 -6.77 15.65 18.26
N THR A 131 -7.40 15.03 19.26
CA THR A 131 -8.18 15.82 20.24
C THR A 131 -7.24 16.63 21.14
N LYS A 132 -7.57 17.90 21.33
CA LYS A 132 -6.75 19.02 21.85
C LYS A 132 -5.93 18.82 23.14
N SER A 133 -5.94 17.67 23.79
CA SER A 133 -5.24 17.43 25.04
C SER A 133 -5.02 15.94 25.29
N GLN A 134 -4.13 15.29 24.54
CA GLN A 134 -3.60 13.98 24.97
C GLN A 134 -2.09 14.08 25.14
N THR A 135 -1.68 14.51 26.33
CA THR A 135 -0.29 14.47 26.79
C THR A 135 0.23 13.04 26.96
N LYS A 136 -0.64 12.02 26.94
CA LYS A 136 -0.26 10.60 27.03
C LYS A 136 -1.19 9.74 26.17
N LEU A 137 -0.62 8.95 25.25
CA LEU A 137 -1.34 7.86 24.59
C LEU A 137 -1.54 6.74 25.61
N THR A 138 -2.70 6.10 25.56
CA THR A 138 -3.07 4.98 26.41
C THR A 138 -3.54 3.83 25.55
N ARG A 139 -3.58 2.61 26.10
CA ARG A 139 -4.11 1.44 25.36
C ARG A 139 -5.59 1.57 24.99
N LYS A 140 -6.34 2.46 25.65
CA LYS A 140 -7.71 2.79 25.25
C LYS A 140 -7.74 3.56 23.92
N ASP A 141 -6.59 4.13 23.53
CA ASP A 141 -6.46 4.87 22.29
C ASP A 141 -6.35 4.01 21.02
N PHE A 142 -6.42 2.69 21.19
CA PHE A 142 -6.33 1.74 20.10
C PHE A 142 -7.26 0.55 20.35
N ALA A 143 -7.99 0.14 19.32
CA ALA A 143 -8.78 -1.08 19.39
C ALA A 143 -7.91 -2.28 19.04
N ARG A 144 -7.79 -3.25 19.95
CA ARG A 144 -7.03 -4.47 19.70
C ARG A 144 -7.88 -5.46 18.92
N VAL A 145 -7.29 -6.12 17.91
CA VAL A 145 -7.90 -7.23 17.20
C VAL A 145 -7.69 -8.52 17.98
N ASP A 146 -8.79 -9.20 18.30
CA ASP A 146 -8.80 -10.39 19.14
C ASP A 146 -7.87 -11.49 18.63
N GLY A 147 -7.16 -12.14 19.56
CA GLY A 147 -6.20 -13.21 19.26
C GLY A 147 -4.90 -12.73 18.59
N THR A 148 -4.66 -11.42 18.48
CA THR A 148 -3.48 -10.87 17.80
C THR A 148 -2.76 -9.77 18.61
N THR A 149 -1.62 -9.33 18.10
CA THR A 149 -0.90 -8.10 18.53
C THR A 149 -1.13 -6.94 17.56
N LEU A 150 -2.25 -6.98 16.81
CA LEU A 150 -2.67 -5.91 15.92
C LEU A 150 -3.62 -4.96 16.66
N TYR A 151 -3.32 -3.68 16.52
CA TYR A 151 -4.13 -2.57 17.00
C TYR A 151 -4.60 -1.74 15.81
N VAL A 152 -5.80 -1.21 15.90
CA VAL A 152 -6.43 -0.41 14.84
C VAL A 152 -6.96 0.87 15.46
N THR A 153 -6.71 1.99 14.80
CA THR A 153 -7.29 3.27 15.17
C THR A 153 -7.51 4.14 13.94
N GLN A 154 -8.22 5.25 14.11
CA GLN A 154 -8.55 6.19 13.05
C GLN A 154 -8.31 7.62 13.51
N VAL A 155 -7.98 8.51 12.58
CA VAL A 155 -7.90 9.95 12.89
C VAL A 155 -9.30 10.52 12.97
N SER A 156 -9.60 11.25 14.04
CA SER A 156 -10.95 11.76 14.27
C SER A 156 -11.34 12.92 13.34
N SER A 157 -12.64 13.06 13.11
CA SER A 157 -13.22 14.15 12.33
C SER A 157 -13.65 15.36 13.18
N GLN A 158 -14.12 15.18 14.42
CA GLN A 158 -14.59 16.33 15.21
C GLN A 158 -13.47 16.94 16.05
N GLY A 159 -13.14 18.19 15.70
CA GLY A 159 -12.06 18.99 16.26
C GLY A 159 -11.16 19.61 15.19
N LEU A 160 -11.18 19.10 13.96
CA LEU A 160 -10.33 19.55 12.86
C LEU A 160 -11.14 20.36 11.84
N PRO A 161 -11.16 21.71 11.91
CA PRO A 161 -11.46 22.50 10.74
C PRO A 161 -10.31 22.26 9.74
N ALA A 162 -10.62 21.72 8.56
CA ALA A 162 -9.67 21.52 7.45
C ALA A 162 -8.46 20.58 7.72
N GLY A 163 -8.70 19.26 7.74
CA GLY A 163 -7.69 18.25 7.37
C GLY A 163 -6.46 18.11 8.27
N ILE A 164 -5.57 17.18 7.88
CA ILE A 164 -4.28 16.86 8.54
C ILE A 164 -3.36 18.10 8.64
N ILE A 165 -3.63 19.15 7.84
CA ILE A 165 -2.82 20.36 7.68
C ILE A 165 -2.75 21.20 8.97
N CYS A 166 -3.85 21.31 9.72
CA CYS A 166 -3.92 22.21 10.88
C CYS A 166 -3.10 21.74 12.10
N GLU A 167 -2.63 20.49 12.12
CA GLU A 167 -1.91 19.92 13.27
C GLU A 167 -0.56 19.27 12.92
N MET A 168 0.05 19.62 11.77
CA MET A 168 1.36 19.06 11.39
C MET A 168 2.44 19.28 12.46
N SER A 169 2.37 20.37 13.23
CA SER A 169 3.27 20.62 14.37
C SER A 169 3.09 19.65 15.54
N ARG A 170 1.93 19.00 15.65
CA ARG A 170 1.61 18.00 16.68
C ARG A 170 1.84 16.56 16.19
N ILE A 171 2.13 16.36 14.91
CA ILE A 171 2.29 15.03 14.33
C ILE A 171 3.61 14.39 14.73
N ASP A 172 4.71 15.16 14.80
CA ASP A 172 6.02 14.59 15.12
C ASP A 172 6.07 14.00 16.55
N PRO A 173 5.61 14.70 17.60
CA PRO A 173 5.57 14.13 18.95
C PRO A 173 4.69 12.88 19.05
N LEU A 174 3.59 12.87 18.29
CA LEU A 174 2.69 11.73 18.22
C LEU A 174 3.36 10.53 17.56
N LEU A 175 3.95 10.70 16.38
CA LEU A 175 4.66 9.64 15.65
C LEU A 175 5.80 9.06 16.48
N ASN A 176 6.53 9.89 17.24
CA ASN A 176 7.57 9.43 18.15
C ASN A 176 7.02 8.52 19.26
N ARG A 177 5.88 8.86 19.87
CA ARG A 177 5.24 7.98 20.86
C ARG A 177 4.75 6.67 20.25
N LEU A 178 4.20 6.72 19.04
CA LEU A 178 3.82 5.50 18.33
C LEU A 178 5.04 4.60 18.05
N LYS A 179 6.22 5.20 17.79
CA LYS A 179 7.48 4.45 17.64
C LYS A 179 7.95 3.79 18.94
N GLU A 180 7.60 4.34 20.10
CA GLU A 180 7.90 3.75 21.40
C GLU A 180 6.98 2.57 21.74
N GLU A 181 5.73 2.61 21.28
CA GLU A 181 4.73 1.59 21.62
C GLU A 181 4.66 0.42 20.64
N PHE A 182 4.91 0.65 19.35
CA PHE A 182 4.72 -0.34 18.29
C PHE A 182 6.01 -0.66 17.54
N ASP A 183 6.21 -1.92 17.16
CA ASP A 183 7.31 -2.33 16.28
C ASP A 183 7.08 -1.86 14.83
N LEU A 184 5.81 -1.74 14.45
CA LEU A 184 5.40 -1.38 13.10
C LEU A 184 4.10 -0.58 13.13
N VAL A 185 4.13 0.62 12.56
CA VAL A 185 2.97 1.46 12.33
C VAL A 185 2.72 1.53 10.82
N LEU A 186 1.55 1.06 10.40
CA LEU A 186 1.09 1.07 9.02
C LEU A 186 0.01 2.13 8.88
N ILE A 187 0.28 3.13 8.05
CA ILE A 187 -0.64 4.24 7.82
C ILE A 187 -1.37 4.01 6.49
N ASP A 188 -2.68 3.77 6.56
CA ASP A 188 -3.54 3.63 5.38
C ASP A 188 -4.05 5.02 4.96
N SER A 189 -3.53 5.52 3.84
CA SER A 189 -3.89 6.83 3.32
C SER A 189 -4.92 6.75 2.19
N PRO A 190 -5.96 7.61 2.18
CA PRO A 190 -6.87 7.74 1.04
C PRO A 190 -6.11 8.18 -0.22
N ALA A 191 -6.73 7.97 -1.38
CA ALA A 191 -6.12 8.26 -2.67
C ALA A 191 -5.68 9.73 -2.81
N ALA A 192 -4.44 9.94 -3.26
CA ALA A 192 -3.78 11.26 -3.33
C ALA A 192 -4.53 12.27 -4.20
N ILE A 193 -5.20 11.81 -5.27
CA ILE A 193 -6.05 12.67 -6.10
C ILE A 193 -7.23 13.23 -5.32
N SER A 194 -7.84 12.40 -4.45
CA SER A 194 -9.02 12.80 -3.67
C SER A 194 -8.67 13.51 -2.36
N ARG A 195 -7.49 13.22 -1.82
CA ARG A 195 -6.99 13.67 -0.51
C ARG A 195 -5.50 14.04 -0.58
N PRO A 196 -5.14 15.09 -1.33
CA PRO A 196 -3.76 15.52 -1.50
C PRO A 196 -3.04 15.89 -0.19
N GLU A 197 -3.76 16.30 0.83
CA GLU A 197 -3.23 16.67 2.14
C GLU A 197 -2.55 15.49 2.87
N CYS A 198 -2.88 14.24 2.54
CA CYS A 198 -2.20 13.07 3.09
C CYS A 198 -0.74 12.97 2.64
N LEU A 199 -0.37 13.66 1.55
CA LEU A 199 1.02 13.70 1.09
C LEU A 199 1.91 14.53 2.03
N LEU A 200 1.34 15.47 2.79
CA LEU A 200 2.10 16.27 3.77
C LEU A 200 2.69 15.43 4.92
N LEU A 201 2.20 14.20 5.09
CA LEU A 201 2.73 13.25 6.05
C LEU A 201 4.01 12.55 5.55
N SER A 202 4.24 12.56 4.23
CA SER A 202 5.33 11.81 3.60
C SER A 202 6.74 12.11 4.13
N PRO A 203 7.13 13.35 4.49
CA PRO A 203 8.43 13.60 5.13
C PRO A 203 8.51 13.19 6.60
N LYS A 204 7.39 12.92 7.26
CA LYS A 204 7.34 12.63 8.70
C LYS A 204 7.39 11.14 9.01
N VAL A 205 7.19 10.29 8.01
CA VAL A 205 7.22 8.83 8.12
C VAL A 205 8.57 8.28 7.69
N ASP A 206 8.86 7.04 8.07
CA ASP A 206 10.13 6.39 7.72
C ASP A 206 10.21 6.04 6.22
N GLY A 207 9.05 5.85 5.58
CA GLY A 207 8.93 5.81 4.13
C GLY A 207 7.51 5.62 3.63
N VAL A 208 7.35 5.83 2.32
CA VAL A 208 6.08 5.77 1.60
C VAL A 208 6.11 4.65 0.57
N VAL A 209 5.06 3.83 0.56
CA VAL A 209 4.79 2.82 -0.46
C VAL A 209 3.62 3.31 -1.31
N LEU A 210 3.85 3.48 -2.61
CA LEU A 210 2.78 3.77 -3.55
C LEU A 210 2.04 2.48 -3.88
N VAL A 211 0.71 2.49 -3.82
CA VAL A 211 -0.12 1.35 -4.25
C VAL A 211 -0.83 1.73 -5.53
N VAL A 212 -0.59 0.98 -6.59
CA VAL A 212 -1.04 1.31 -7.95
C VAL A 212 -1.80 0.12 -8.53
N GLN A 213 -2.94 0.38 -9.17
CA GLN A 213 -3.65 -0.69 -9.89
C GLN A 213 -3.01 -0.98 -11.25
N ALA A 214 -2.56 -2.22 -11.43
CA ALA A 214 -2.03 -2.73 -12.68
C ALA A 214 -3.00 -2.53 -13.85
N GLN A 215 -2.47 -2.15 -15.02
CA GLN A 215 -3.21 -2.01 -16.29
C GLN A 215 -4.41 -1.04 -16.24
N LYS A 216 -4.59 -0.27 -15.15
CA LYS A 216 -5.68 0.70 -15.00
C LYS A 216 -5.16 2.10 -14.69
N THR A 217 -4.24 2.21 -13.74
CA THR A 217 -3.69 3.52 -13.37
C THR A 217 -2.69 3.97 -14.41
N ARG A 218 -2.89 5.19 -14.94
CA ARG A 218 -2.01 5.80 -15.93
C ARG A 218 -0.68 6.18 -15.28
N TRP A 219 0.43 5.96 -15.98
CA TRP A 219 1.76 6.20 -15.44
C TRP A 219 1.96 7.67 -15.01
N GLN A 220 1.42 8.63 -15.78
CA GLN A 220 1.49 10.06 -15.47
C GLN A 220 0.79 10.41 -14.15
N THR A 221 -0.24 9.65 -13.76
CA THR A 221 -0.91 9.83 -12.47
C THR A 221 0.01 9.41 -11.31
N VAL A 222 0.73 8.31 -11.49
CA VAL A 222 1.71 7.83 -10.50
C VAL A 222 2.88 8.82 -10.39
N GLU A 223 3.39 9.28 -11.53
CA GLU A 223 4.48 10.26 -11.59
C GLU A 223 4.14 11.55 -10.86
N LYS A 224 2.98 12.16 -11.12
CA LYS A 224 2.53 13.37 -10.40
C LYS A 224 2.47 13.18 -8.89
N VAL A 225 2.07 12.00 -8.41
CA VAL A 225 2.02 11.73 -6.97
C VAL A 225 3.43 11.53 -6.41
N LYS A 226 4.28 10.79 -7.11
CA LYS A 226 5.70 10.60 -6.79
C LYS A 226 6.41 11.96 -6.67
N ASP A 227 6.28 12.82 -7.67
CA ASP A 227 6.95 14.13 -7.71
C ASP A 227 6.51 15.02 -6.56
N ARG A 228 5.22 14.96 -6.17
CA ARG A 228 4.71 15.72 -5.02
C ARG A 228 5.22 15.22 -3.67
N ILE A 229 5.47 13.92 -3.55
CA ILE A 229 6.09 13.34 -2.35
C ILE A 229 7.56 13.77 -2.28
N LEU A 230 8.29 13.66 -3.39
CA LEU A 230 9.70 14.06 -3.46
C LEU A 230 9.90 15.56 -3.24
N ALA A 231 9.02 16.40 -3.78
CA ALA A 231 9.05 17.86 -3.57
C ALA A 231 8.81 18.29 -2.11
N GLN A 232 8.38 17.37 -1.25
CA GLN A 232 8.19 17.58 0.18
C GLN A 232 9.23 16.81 1.01
N ASP A 233 10.32 16.33 0.40
CA ASP A 233 11.37 15.52 1.03
C ASP A 233 10.87 14.17 1.59
N GLY A 234 9.79 13.62 1.03
CA GLY A 234 9.28 12.31 1.39
C GLY A 234 10.16 11.17 0.84
N ASN A 235 10.36 10.14 1.66
CA ASN A 235 11.15 8.95 1.28
C ASN A 235 10.27 7.87 0.63
N ILE A 236 10.37 7.66 -0.68
CA ILE A 236 9.62 6.60 -1.38
C ILE A 236 10.40 5.29 -1.34
N LEU A 237 9.82 4.26 -0.71
CA LEU A 237 10.40 2.91 -0.63
C LEU A 237 10.16 2.09 -1.89
N GLY A 238 9.07 2.38 -2.61
CA GLY A 238 8.75 1.74 -3.88
C GLY A 238 7.26 1.68 -4.18
N VAL A 239 6.88 0.80 -5.12
CA VAL A 239 5.55 0.78 -5.73
C VAL A 239 4.95 -0.63 -5.76
N VAL A 240 3.90 -0.86 -4.98
CA VAL A 240 3.13 -2.09 -5.05
C VAL A 240 2.15 -2.05 -6.22
N LEU A 241 2.40 -2.89 -7.23
CA LEU A 241 1.52 -3.06 -8.38
C LEU A 241 0.42 -4.09 -8.07
N ASN A 242 -0.75 -3.61 -7.68
CA ASN A 242 -1.87 -4.43 -7.24
C ASN A 242 -2.83 -4.83 -8.38
N LYS A 243 -3.58 -5.91 -8.20
CA LYS A 243 -4.60 -6.43 -9.12
C LYS A 243 -4.06 -6.77 -10.53
N ARG A 244 -2.79 -7.16 -10.61
CA ARG A 244 -2.19 -7.62 -11.85
C ARG A 244 -2.87 -8.90 -12.32
N ARG A 245 -3.24 -8.94 -13.60
CA ARG A 245 -3.72 -10.15 -14.28
C ARG A 245 -2.57 -10.79 -15.04
N TYR A 246 -2.47 -12.11 -14.96
CA TYR A 246 -1.53 -12.90 -15.74
C TYR A 246 -2.34 -13.62 -16.81
N PRO A 247 -2.36 -13.12 -18.06
CA PRO A 247 -3.18 -13.71 -19.13
C PRO A 247 -2.63 -15.06 -19.59
N ILE A 248 -1.37 -15.37 -19.30
CA ILE A 248 -0.73 -16.63 -19.65
C ILE A 248 -0.96 -17.64 -18.50
N PRO A 249 -1.56 -18.81 -18.77
CA PRO A 249 -1.75 -19.87 -17.79
C PRO A 249 -0.44 -20.35 -17.17
N GLU A 250 -0.49 -20.72 -15.89
CA GLU A 250 0.68 -21.07 -15.07
C GLU A 250 1.54 -22.20 -15.65
N PHE A 251 0.91 -23.21 -16.28
CA PHE A 251 1.61 -24.36 -16.88
C PHE A 251 2.52 -23.99 -18.06
N ILE A 252 2.32 -22.82 -18.68
CA ILE A 252 3.19 -22.33 -19.76
C ILE A 252 4.47 -21.73 -19.17
N TYR A 253 4.39 -21.04 -18.03
CA TYR A 253 5.57 -20.50 -17.34
C TYR A 253 6.42 -21.57 -16.66
N GLU A 254 5.83 -22.69 -16.21
CA GLU A 254 6.61 -23.79 -15.61
C GLU A 254 7.39 -24.61 -16.66
N ARG A 255 7.18 -24.36 -17.96
CA ARG A 255 7.77 -25.10 -19.09
C ARG A 255 8.81 -24.32 -19.90
N ILE A 256 9.10 -23.08 -19.51
CA ILE A 256 10.11 -22.21 -20.12
C ILE A 256 11.16 -21.91 -19.05
#